data_AF-A0A8T8W9R5-F1
#
_entry.id   AF-A0A8T8W9R5-F1
#
_cell.length_a   1.000
_cell.length_b   1.000
_cell.length_c   1.000
_cell.angle_alpha   90.00
_cell.angle_beta   90.00
_cell.angle_gamma   90.00
#
_symmetry.space_group_name_H-M   'P 1'
#
loop_
_entity.id
_entity.type
_entity.pdbx_description
1 polymer ?
#
loop_
_entity_poly.entity_id
_entity_poly.type
_entity_poly.pdbx_seq_one_letter_code
_entity_poly.pdbx_strand_id
1 'polypeptide(L)'
;MPEDGAGEGTDLGATDGAAADGTGDDATPAESDPSDAEFLLTRRETPEGTLVAVCDADVLGETFEDDDVSLEVTEEFYGGDEAEPADADAVVEGLYDADTANLVGEGCVGVAVDAGVIDADRVLAVGDTLHAQLLWL
;
A
#
# COMPACT_ATOMS: atom_id res chain seq x y z
N MET A 1 -34.95 -55.53 -42.72
CA MET A 1 -34.78 -54.56 -43.81
C MET A 1 -34.22 -53.30 -43.17
N PRO A 2 -32.97 -52.92 -43.50
CA PRO A 2 -32.30 -51.73 -42.99
C PRO A 2 -32.62 -50.51 -43.87
N GLU A 3 -32.63 -49.32 -43.27
CA GLU A 3 -32.47 -48.06 -44.01
C GLU A 3 -31.31 -47.31 -43.36
N ASP A 4 -30.11 -47.54 -43.90
CA ASP A 4 -28.93 -46.71 -43.74
C ASP A 4 -29.18 -45.30 -44.30
N GLY A 5 -28.69 -44.28 -43.59
CA GLY A 5 -28.63 -42.90 -44.06
C GLY A 5 -27.43 -42.17 -43.45
N ALA A 6 -26.32 -42.19 -44.21
CA ALA A 6 -25.19 -41.25 -44.10
C ALA A 6 -25.69 -39.79 -44.30
N GLY A 7 -25.04 -38.69 -43.90
CA GLY A 7 -23.65 -38.37 -43.59
C GLY A 7 -23.44 -36.88 -43.94
N GLU A 8 -22.29 -36.29 -43.55
CA GLU A 8 -21.79 -34.93 -43.83
C GLU A 8 -22.44 -33.79 -43.01
N GLY A 9 -21.74 -32.94 -42.25
CA GLY A 9 -20.32 -32.59 -42.21
C GLY A 9 -20.16 -31.13 -42.62
N THR A 10 -19.88 -30.23 -41.67
CA THR A 10 -19.11 -29.01 -41.93
C THR A 10 -18.35 -28.60 -40.67
N ASP A 11 -17.04 -28.77 -40.76
CA ASP A 11 -16.00 -28.02 -40.07
C ASP A 11 -16.23 -26.51 -40.23
N LEU A 12 -16.18 -25.77 -39.12
CA LEU A 12 -15.88 -24.35 -39.11
C LEU A 12 -15.02 -24.06 -37.88
N GLY A 13 -13.70 -24.00 -38.11
CA GLY A 13 -12.90 -22.80 -37.88
C GLY A 13 -12.77 -22.29 -36.46
N ALA A 14 -11.56 -22.45 -35.92
CA ALA A 14 -11.06 -21.75 -34.75
C ALA A 14 -11.08 -20.22 -34.89
N THR A 15 -11.35 -19.52 -33.78
CA THR A 15 -10.69 -18.25 -33.46
C THR A 15 -10.24 -18.25 -32.02
N ASP A 16 -8.92 -18.16 -31.88
CA ASP A 16 -8.17 -17.71 -30.70
C ASP A 16 -8.75 -16.39 -30.15
N GLY A 17 -8.78 -16.24 -28.83
CA GLY A 17 -9.30 -15.05 -28.17
C GLY A 17 -9.32 -15.18 -26.66
N ALA A 18 -8.17 -14.86 -26.06
CA ALA A 18 -7.99 -14.69 -24.63
C ALA A 18 -9.01 -13.70 -24.01
N ALA A 19 -9.55 -14.08 -22.86
CA ALA A 19 -9.90 -13.15 -21.80
C ALA A 19 -9.79 -13.93 -20.49
N ALA A 20 -8.64 -13.82 -19.84
CA ALA A 20 -8.57 -13.97 -18.40
C ALA A 20 -9.34 -12.78 -17.82
N ASP A 21 -10.61 -12.98 -17.50
CA ASP A 21 -11.28 -12.07 -16.58
C ASP A 21 -10.84 -12.55 -15.19
N GLY A 22 -9.75 -11.95 -14.73
CA GLY A 22 -9.32 -12.09 -13.36
C GLY A 22 -10.49 -11.69 -12.49
N THR A 23 -11.01 -12.66 -11.73
CA THR A 23 -11.77 -12.33 -10.53
C THR A 23 -10.82 -11.48 -9.70
N GLY A 24 -11.08 -10.17 -9.68
CA GLY A 24 -10.49 -9.28 -8.70
C GLY A 24 -10.77 -9.94 -7.36
N ASP A 25 -9.71 -10.35 -6.70
CA ASP A 25 -9.74 -10.64 -5.29
C ASP A 25 -10.04 -9.28 -4.66
N ASP A 26 -11.33 -8.98 -4.51
CA ASP A 26 -11.81 -7.92 -3.64
C ASP A 26 -11.52 -8.43 -2.22
N ALA A 27 -10.24 -8.39 -1.86
CA ALA A 27 -9.81 -8.48 -0.48
C ALA A 27 -10.36 -7.23 0.19
N THR A 28 -11.61 -7.33 0.63
CA THR A 28 -12.16 -6.48 1.68
C THR A 28 -11.10 -6.43 2.78
N PRO A 29 -10.49 -5.27 3.10
CA PRO A 29 -9.59 -5.21 4.23
C PRO A 29 -10.41 -5.62 5.44
N ALA A 30 -9.92 -6.66 6.11
CA ALA A 30 -10.56 -7.23 7.26
C ALA A 30 -10.76 -6.12 8.29
N GLU A 31 -11.92 -6.10 8.94
CA GLU A 31 -12.15 -5.33 10.15
C GLU A 31 -11.26 -5.92 11.26
N SER A 32 -9.96 -5.64 11.19
CA SER A 32 -8.96 -6.02 12.17
C SER A 32 -9.06 -5.02 13.31
N ASP A 33 -9.11 -5.53 14.54
CA ASP A 33 -9.03 -4.68 15.72
C ASP A 33 -7.82 -3.74 15.59
N PRO A 34 -7.96 -2.41 15.79
CA PRO A 34 -6.87 -1.45 15.60
C PRO A 34 -5.69 -1.67 16.56
N SER A 35 -5.86 -2.56 17.55
CA SER A 35 -4.79 -2.99 18.45
C SER A 35 -3.81 -4.01 17.85
N ASP A 36 -4.12 -4.60 16.69
CA ASP A 36 -3.28 -5.56 15.96
C ASP A 36 -2.80 -5.02 14.60
N ALA A 37 -3.07 -3.74 14.30
CA ALA A 37 -2.64 -3.11 13.06
C ALA A 37 -1.12 -2.98 13.03
N GLU A 38 -0.49 -3.44 11.94
CA GLU A 38 0.96 -3.35 11.77
C GLU A 38 1.36 -1.91 11.42
N PHE A 39 0.52 -1.21 10.65
CA PHE A 39 0.72 0.19 10.24
C PHE A 39 -0.50 1.05 10.54
N LEU A 40 -0.25 2.34 10.74
CA LEU A 40 -1.26 3.39 10.78
C LEU A 40 -1.08 4.31 9.60
N LEU A 41 -2.17 4.66 8.93
CA LEU A 41 -2.19 5.56 7.79
C LEU A 41 -3.17 6.70 8.02
N THR A 42 -2.71 7.93 7.78
CA THR A 42 -3.53 9.13 7.80
C THR A 42 -3.47 9.81 6.44
N ARG A 43 -4.63 10.28 5.96
CA ARG A 43 -4.75 11.03 4.70
C ARG A 43 -5.34 12.41 4.95
N ARG A 44 -4.69 13.45 4.43
CA ARG A 44 -5.11 14.84 4.60
C ARG A 44 -5.06 15.59 3.29
N GLU A 45 -6.10 16.35 2.99
CA GLU A 45 -6.10 17.29 1.87
C GLU A 45 -5.44 18.60 2.29
N THR A 46 -4.39 19.00 1.58
CA THR A 46 -3.68 20.26 1.79
C THR A 46 -3.78 21.14 0.54
N PRO A 47 -3.49 22.46 0.62
CA PRO A 47 -3.40 23.31 -0.56
C PRO A 47 -2.34 22.86 -1.59
N GLU A 48 -1.38 22.05 -1.16
CA GLU A 48 -0.27 21.54 -1.97
C GLU A 48 -0.54 20.13 -2.52
N GLY A 49 -1.68 19.52 -2.16
CA GLY A 49 -2.08 18.18 -2.60
C GLY A 49 -2.46 17.26 -1.45
N THR A 50 -2.62 15.98 -1.77
CA THR A 50 -2.87 14.90 -0.82
C THR A 50 -1.59 14.59 -0.05
N LEU A 51 -1.64 14.76 1.27
CA LEU A 51 -0.59 14.33 2.19
C LEU A 51 -0.99 13.00 2.82
N VAL A 52 -0.10 12.02 2.73
CA VAL A 52 -0.23 10.74 3.43
C VAL A 52 0.85 10.64 4.51
N ALA A 53 0.46 10.26 5.72
CA ALA A 53 1.40 9.91 6.78
C ALA A 53 1.22 8.43 7.09
N VAL A 54 2.32 7.69 7.19
CA VAL A 54 2.32 6.28 7.56
C VAL A 54 3.32 6.06 8.69
N CYS A 55 2.94 5.30 9.71
CA CYS A 55 3.92 4.81 10.67
C CYS A 55 3.66 3.36 11.08
N ASP A 56 4.69 2.70 11.59
CA ASP A 56 4.50 1.44 12.32
C ASP A 56 3.68 1.74 13.58
N ALA A 57 2.74 0.86 13.93
CA ALA A 57 1.84 1.14 15.05
C ALA A 57 2.60 1.21 16.39
N ASP A 58 3.69 0.45 16.53
CA ASP A 58 4.52 0.41 17.74
C ASP A 58 5.42 1.64 17.92
N VAL A 59 5.64 2.46 16.89
CA VAL A 59 6.43 3.71 17.00
C VAL A 59 5.58 4.94 17.32
N LEU A 60 4.25 4.81 17.38
CA LEU A 60 3.35 5.92 17.68
C LEU A 60 3.56 6.43 19.12
N GLY A 61 3.71 7.74 19.26
CA GLY A 61 3.98 8.41 20.55
C GLY A 61 5.44 8.39 20.96
N GLU A 62 6.32 7.75 20.18
CA GLU A 62 7.75 7.75 20.43
C GLU A 62 8.45 8.99 19.84
N THR A 63 9.66 9.24 20.32
CA THR A 63 10.53 10.30 19.81
C THR A 63 11.89 9.71 19.54
N PHE A 64 12.38 9.89 18.33
CA PHE A 64 13.68 9.40 17.88
C PHE A 64 14.62 10.58 17.63
N GLU A 65 15.86 10.44 18.07
CA GLU A 65 16.87 11.50 17.99
C GLU A 65 18.16 10.91 17.40
N ASP A 66 18.72 11.60 16.40
CA ASP A 66 20.02 11.27 15.80
C ASP A 66 20.81 12.56 15.52
N ASP A 67 21.90 12.77 16.27
CA ASP A 67 22.80 13.93 16.22
C ASP A 67 22.11 15.31 16.03
N ASP A 68 21.74 15.67 14.79
CA ASP A 68 21.15 16.95 14.39
C ASP A 68 19.63 16.88 14.08
N VAL A 69 19.02 15.69 14.15
CA VAL A 69 17.62 15.42 13.74
C VAL A 69 16.83 14.88 14.93
N SER A 70 15.64 15.44 15.14
CA SER A 70 14.64 14.94 16.09
C SER A 70 13.33 14.65 15.37
N LEU A 71 12.81 13.44 15.49
CA LEU A 71 11.57 12.97 14.88
C LEU A 71 10.57 12.59 15.98
N GLU A 72 9.49 13.36 16.09
CA GLU A 72 8.42 13.11 17.05
C GLU A 72 7.21 12.52 16.33
N VAL A 73 6.85 11.27 16.68
CA VAL A 73 5.74 10.54 16.05
C VAL A 73 4.47 10.82 16.86
N THR A 74 3.92 12.02 16.73
CA THR A 74 2.77 12.43 17.55
C THR A 74 1.46 11.79 17.09
N GLU A 75 0.59 11.48 18.06
CA GLU A 75 -0.78 11.01 17.80
C GLU A 75 -1.57 12.00 16.94
N GLU A 76 -1.34 13.30 17.06
CA GLU A 76 -2.03 14.30 16.23
C GLU A 76 -1.63 14.22 14.75
N PHE A 77 -0.44 13.72 14.42
CA PHE A 77 0.07 13.73 13.04
C PHE A 77 0.00 12.36 12.36
N TYR A 78 0.38 11.30 13.08
CA TYR A 78 0.47 9.93 12.56
C TYR A 78 -0.62 9.00 13.12
N GLY A 79 -1.43 9.49 14.07
CA GLY A 79 -2.44 8.72 14.78
C GLY A 79 -3.78 9.45 14.92
N GLY A 80 -4.48 9.16 16.01
CA GLY A 80 -5.72 9.83 16.39
C GLY A 80 -6.94 9.38 15.59
N ASP A 81 -8.03 10.14 15.67
CA ASP A 81 -9.32 9.81 15.03
C ASP A 81 -9.26 9.79 13.48
N GLU A 82 -8.19 10.29 12.88
CA GLU A 82 -7.98 10.32 11.42
C GLU A 82 -7.05 9.20 10.92
N ALA A 83 -6.41 8.45 11.84
CA ALA A 83 -5.55 7.35 11.48
C ALA A 83 -6.35 6.06 11.42
N GLU A 84 -6.22 5.39 10.28
CA GLU A 84 -6.85 4.11 10.02
C GLU A 84 -5.78 3.01 10.03
N PRO A 85 -6.09 1.82 10.57
CA PRO A 85 -5.21 0.67 10.46
C PRO A 85 -5.01 0.30 8.99
N ALA A 86 -3.77 -0.03 8.61
CA ALA A 86 -3.39 -0.34 7.24
C ALA A 86 -2.51 -1.59 7.17
N ASP A 87 -2.76 -2.42 6.17
CA ASP A 87 -1.86 -3.50 5.75
C ASP A 87 -0.86 -2.99 4.70
N ALA A 88 0.15 -3.80 4.36
CA ALA A 88 1.19 -3.43 3.41
C ALA A 88 0.66 -2.96 2.04
N ASP A 89 -0.36 -3.63 1.49
CA ASP A 89 -0.99 -3.20 0.23
C ASP A 89 -1.64 -1.81 0.35
N ALA A 90 -2.33 -1.54 1.46
CA ALA A 90 -2.97 -0.24 1.70
C ALA A 90 -1.93 0.89 1.87
N VAL A 91 -0.78 0.59 2.48
CA VAL A 91 0.36 1.51 2.52
C VAL A 91 0.81 1.85 1.11
N VAL A 92 1.08 0.85 0.28
CA VAL A 92 1.56 1.07 -1.10
C VAL A 92 0.54 1.85 -1.93
N GLU A 93 -0.74 1.50 -1.88
CA GLU A 93 -1.80 2.24 -2.56
C GLU A 93 -1.84 3.70 -2.09
N GLY A 94 -1.81 3.93 -0.77
CA GLY A 94 -1.78 5.28 -0.20
C GLY A 94 -0.61 6.13 -0.71
N LEU A 95 0.59 5.54 -0.87
CA LEU A 95 1.76 6.26 -1.39
C LEU A 95 1.65 6.65 -2.87
N TYR A 96 1.00 5.82 -3.68
CA TYR A 96 0.75 6.13 -5.11
C TYR A 96 -0.31 7.22 -5.29
N ASP A 97 -1.23 7.33 -4.34
CA ASP A 97 -2.36 8.24 -4.35
C ASP A 97 -2.06 9.57 -3.63
N ALA A 98 -0.85 9.70 -3.09
CA ALA A 98 -0.34 10.89 -2.42
C ALA A 98 0.36 11.83 -3.40
N ASP A 99 0.36 13.13 -3.10
CA ASP A 99 1.31 14.10 -3.67
C ASP A 99 2.57 14.19 -2.79
N THR A 100 2.40 14.04 -1.48
CA THR A 100 3.47 14.00 -0.49
C THR A 100 3.21 12.89 0.51
N ALA A 101 4.24 12.11 0.88
CA ALA A 101 4.11 11.14 1.96
C ALA A 101 5.28 11.17 2.95
N ASN A 102 4.98 10.96 4.23
CA ASN A 102 5.96 10.79 5.30
C ASN A 102 5.78 9.40 5.93
N LEU A 103 6.86 8.65 6.02
CA LEU A 103 6.87 7.30 6.58
C LEU A 103 7.82 7.26 7.78
N VAL A 104 7.41 6.60 8.86
CA VAL A 104 8.24 6.41 10.06
C VAL A 104 8.08 4.98 10.59
N GLY A 105 9.16 4.23 10.66
CA GLY A 105 9.13 2.82 11.09
C GLY A 105 9.88 1.91 10.11
N GLU A 106 10.46 0.84 10.63
CA GLU A 106 11.21 -0.11 9.81
C GLU A 106 10.29 -0.91 8.87
N GLY A 107 9.08 -1.25 9.34
CA GLY A 107 8.12 -2.05 8.60
C GLY A 107 7.53 -1.30 7.40
N CYS A 108 6.89 -0.15 7.63
CA CYS A 108 6.25 0.63 6.57
C CYS A 108 7.26 1.18 5.55
N VAL A 109 8.46 1.59 5.98
CA VAL A 109 9.53 2.01 5.08
C VAL A 109 10.03 0.81 4.25
N GLY A 110 10.18 -0.36 4.88
CA GLY A 110 10.54 -1.60 4.19
C GLY A 110 9.55 -1.95 3.08
N VAL A 111 8.25 -1.90 3.38
CA VAL A 111 7.16 -2.12 2.40
C VAL A 111 7.29 -1.16 1.22
N ALA A 112 7.51 0.13 1.47
CA ALA A 112 7.63 1.13 0.41
C ALA A 112 8.86 0.91 -0.48
N VAL A 113 9.97 0.45 0.10
CA VAL A 113 11.20 0.11 -0.62
C VAL A 113 11.04 -1.17 -1.44
N ASP A 114 10.46 -2.21 -0.86
CA ASP A 114 10.22 -3.50 -1.53
C ASP A 114 9.24 -3.34 -2.71
N ALA A 115 8.24 -2.46 -2.57
CA ALA A 115 7.34 -2.09 -3.65
C ALA A 115 7.99 -1.20 -4.73
N GLY A 116 9.20 -0.69 -4.49
CA GLY A 116 9.92 0.19 -5.41
C GLY A 116 9.36 1.60 -5.50
N VAL A 117 8.51 2.01 -4.54
CA VAL A 117 7.97 3.37 -4.44
C VAL A 117 9.03 4.32 -3.89
N ILE A 118 9.84 3.84 -2.95
CA ILE A 118 10.96 4.56 -2.34
C ILE A 118 12.26 3.84 -2.68
N ASP A 119 13.28 4.60 -3.06
CA ASP A 119 14.62 4.05 -3.27
C ASP A 119 15.32 3.87 -1.91
N ALA A 120 15.93 2.70 -1.67
CA ALA A 120 16.58 2.39 -0.40
C ALA A 120 17.69 3.41 -0.03
N ASP A 121 18.36 4.00 -1.03
CA ASP A 121 19.39 5.03 -0.83
C ASP A 121 18.79 6.38 -0.36
N ARG A 122 17.46 6.52 -0.32
CA ARG A 122 16.71 7.70 0.14
C ARG A 122 16.12 7.53 1.54
N VAL A 123 16.35 6.40 2.19
CA VAL A 123 15.91 6.15 3.56
C VAL A 123 16.90 6.75 4.54
N LEU A 124 16.39 7.48 5.53
CA LEU A 124 17.16 8.06 6.61
C LEU A 124 16.97 7.22 7.88
N ALA A 125 18.07 6.77 8.50
CA ALA A 125 18.02 6.24 9.85
C ALA A 125 17.98 7.40 10.86
N VAL A 126 17.07 7.34 11.83
CA VAL A 126 16.95 8.32 12.91
C VAL A 126 16.87 7.55 14.23
N GLY A 127 17.95 7.53 14.99
CA GLY A 127 18.05 6.75 16.22
C GLY A 127 17.85 5.26 15.94
N ASP A 128 16.82 4.68 16.55
CA ASP A 128 16.45 3.28 16.40
C ASP A 128 15.34 3.04 15.34
N THR A 129 14.94 4.06 14.58
CA THR A 129 13.90 3.93 13.53
C THR A 129 14.38 4.36 12.14
N LEU A 130 13.55 4.12 11.14
CA LEU A 130 13.73 4.61 9.77
C LEU A 130 12.69 5.68 9.43
N HIS A 131 13.11 6.63 8.61
CA HIS A 131 12.27 7.66 8.06
C HIS A 131 12.47 7.75 6.54
N ALA A 132 11.37 7.95 5.82
CA ALA A 132 11.43 8.28 4.41
C ALA A 132 10.36 9.31 4.06
N GLN A 133 10.66 10.12 3.05
CA GLN A 133 9.72 11.10 2.51
C GLN A 133 9.63 10.95 0.99
N LEU A 134 8.40 10.96 0.50
CA LEU A 134 8.04 10.94 -0.90
C LEU A 134 7.46 12.30 -1.30
N LEU A 135 7.88 12.81 -2.45
CA LEU A 135 7.38 14.03 -3.06
C LEU A 135 7.20 13.78 -4.56
N TRP A 136 5.96 13.75 -5.02
CA TRP A 136 5.63 13.73 -6.45
C TRP A 136 5.58 15.17 -6.96
N LEU A 137 6.40 15.49 -7.97
CA LEU A 137 6.53 16.81 -8.59
C LEU A 137 5.90 16.85 -9.98
#